data_AF-A0A5C7KTA9-F1
#
_entry.id   AF-A0A5C7KTA9-F1
#
_cell.length_a   1.000
_cell.length_b   1.000
_cell.length_c   1.000
_cell.angle_alpha   90.00
_cell.angle_beta   90.00
_cell.angle_gamma   90.00
#
_symmetry.space_group_name_H-M   'P 1'
#
loop_
_entity.id
_entity.type
_entity.pdbx_description
1 polymer ?
#
loop_
_entity_poly.entity_id
_entity_poly.type
_entity_poly.pdbx_seq_one_letter_code
_entity_poly.pdbx_strand_id
1 'polypeptide(L)'
;MLRFLCIAILALSSFQVVAADVFIPPATSNISSGCNYGNKPCASQNSYHDGIDFSGADSTKRDVRATNHGRVHKIVKNGDGDHGMGNTVILEHFTTEGQRVCSSYSHLKSIDDEVYEKYKKRNTPQEWLTVGTRIGEMGGTGYGQEHYWGTHLHFEMKTDCTLGAPTSPSSYWGYTPNHPSGYGYLDPNAYIGSKYADNPYNSDGSTTLIYQALMSEGYPYGIGGGGSPFNLKLDFDIMDPATGVEWVAGQHALKPGQIVNLKVQVKAENDNTTAHMRPGRDRIEVDYYVWTGSGGWTFLSRQYIQATNLPSGGTHTETVQYTIPDGISTLSFKVKIDAEDEAYEANEGDNWSRVETFSIDLSWLIPILNLLLD
;
A
#
# COMPACT_ATOMS: atom_id res chain seq x y z
N MET A 1 -57.57 11.87 31.39
CA MET A 1 -56.93 10.59 31.78
C MET A 1 -56.50 9.88 30.49
N LEU A 2 -55.30 10.15 29.99
CA LEU A 2 -54.57 9.28 29.04
C LEU A 2 -53.15 9.85 28.91
N ARG A 3 -52.17 9.17 29.53
CA ARG A 3 -50.76 9.51 29.43
C ARG A 3 -50.17 8.68 28.29
N PHE A 4 -49.65 9.34 27.25
CA PHE A 4 -48.84 8.71 26.21
C PHE A 4 -47.43 8.49 26.76
N LEU A 5 -47.06 7.21 26.90
CA LEU A 5 -45.72 6.76 27.24
C LEU A 5 -45.02 6.39 25.93
N CYS A 6 -44.23 7.31 25.36
CA CYS A 6 -43.31 6.99 24.28
C CYS A 6 -42.11 6.23 24.89
N ILE A 7 -42.11 4.90 24.71
CA ILE A 7 -40.95 4.07 25.02
C ILE A 7 -39.96 4.26 23.86
N ALA A 8 -38.93 5.07 24.09
CA ALA A 8 -37.78 5.15 23.22
C ALA A 8 -36.98 3.85 23.36
N ILE A 9 -37.01 3.01 22.32
CA ILE A 9 -36.13 1.84 22.20
C ILE A 9 -34.75 2.37 21.80
N LEU A 10 -33.88 2.58 22.79
CA LEU A 10 -32.45 2.79 22.59
C LEU A 10 -31.86 1.47 22.09
N ALA A 11 -31.65 1.38 20.78
CA ALA A 11 -30.81 0.34 20.20
C ALA A 11 -29.38 0.55 20.68
N LEU A 12 -28.97 -0.20 21.70
CA LEU A 12 -27.58 -0.38 22.08
C LEU A 12 -26.88 -1.14 20.95
N SER A 13 -26.39 -0.42 19.94
CA SER A 13 -25.43 -0.95 18.99
C SER A 13 -24.16 -1.29 19.78
N SER A 14 -23.90 -2.58 19.94
CA SER A 14 -22.64 -3.08 20.49
C SER A 14 -21.49 -2.57 19.62
N PHE A 15 -20.73 -1.60 20.13
CA PHE A 15 -19.44 -1.24 19.56
C PHE A 15 -18.53 -2.45 19.67
N GLN A 16 -18.40 -3.22 18.60
CA GLN A 16 -17.31 -4.18 18.48
C GLN A 16 -16.03 -3.35 18.32
N VAL A 17 -15.18 -3.42 19.33
CA VAL A 17 -13.82 -2.91 19.22
C VAL A 17 -13.13 -3.77 18.17
N VAL A 18 -13.00 -3.23 16.95
CA VAL A 18 -12.14 -3.82 15.92
C VAL A 18 -10.74 -3.80 16.51
N ALA A 19 -10.22 -4.97 16.87
CA ALA A 19 -8.85 -5.07 17.34
C ALA A 19 -7.96 -4.54 16.21
N ALA A 20 -7.19 -3.49 16.48
CA ALA A 20 -6.27 -2.94 15.49
C ALA A 20 -5.35 -4.07 15.01
N ASP A 21 -5.27 -4.27 13.69
CA ASP A 21 -4.49 -5.35 13.08
C ASP A 21 -3.01 -5.01 13.13
N VAL A 22 -2.39 -5.42 14.24
CA VAL A 22 -0.96 -5.27 14.52
C VAL A 22 -0.19 -6.37 13.80
N PHE A 23 0.98 -6.04 13.26
CA PHE A 23 1.90 -7.04 12.74
C PHE A 23 2.35 -7.97 13.88
N ILE A 24 2.06 -9.27 13.78
CA ILE A 24 2.43 -10.27 14.77
C ILE A 24 3.76 -10.94 14.41
N PRO A 25 4.49 -11.52 15.39
CA PRO A 25 5.63 -12.37 15.07
C PRO A 25 5.21 -13.52 14.12
N PRO A 26 5.97 -13.79 13.04
CA PRO A 26 5.63 -14.82 12.07
C PRO A 26 5.88 -16.24 12.60
N ALA A 27 6.60 -16.39 13.71
CA ALA A 27 6.84 -17.66 14.39
C ALA A 27 6.76 -17.45 15.91
N THR A 28 6.46 -18.53 16.64
CA THR A 28 6.40 -18.52 18.12
C THR A 28 7.72 -18.90 18.78
N SER A 29 8.73 -19.28 17.98
CA SER A 29 10.08 -19.54 18.46
C SER A 29 10.82 -18.22 18.73
N ASN A 30 11.96 -18.33 19.42
CA ASN A 30 12.78 -17.16 19.72
C ASN A 30 13.58 -16.74 18.49
N ILE A 31 13.84 -15.44 18.37
CA ILE A 31 14.85 -14.92 17.45
C ILE A 31 16.21 -15.53 17.82
N SER A 32 16.92 -16.06 16.83
CA SER A 32 18.25 -16.65 16.98
C SER A 32 19.25 -15.59 17.44
N SER A 33 19.99 -15.90 18.52
CA SER A 33 20.95 -14.97 19.10
C SER A 33 21.99 -14.52 18.06
N GLY A 34 22.07 -13.20 17.82
CA GLY A 34 23.03 -12.61 16.87
C GLY A 34 22.49 -12.48 15.44
N CYS A 35 21.31 -13.02 15.13
CA CYS A 35 20.68 -12.96 13.80
C CYS A 35 19.57 -11.90 13.75
N ASN A 36 19.90 -10.71 14.26
CA ASN A 36 19.03 -9.55 14.15
C ASN A 36 19.30 -8.80 12.85
N TYR A 37 18.32 -7.98 12.45
CA TYR A 37 18.45 -7.06 11.34
C TYR A 37 19.67 -6.14 11.50
N GLY A 38 20.45 -5.99 10.43
CA GLY A 38 21.68 -5.20 10.44
C GLY A 38 22.82 -5.80 11.29
N ASN A 39 22.69 -7.05 11.76
CA ASN A 39 23.75 -7.68 12.54
C ASN A 39 24.77 -8.39 11.62
N LYS A 40 26.05 -8.29 11.94
CA LYS A 40 27.14 -8.93 11.19
C LYS A 40 27.44 -10.36 11.65
N PRO A 41 27.59 -10.63 12.97
CA PRO A 41 27.88 -11.96 13.50
C PRO A 41 27.13 -13.15 12.89
N CYS A 42 25.84 -13.03 12.57
CA CYS A 42 25.08 -14.12 11.97
C CYS A 42 25.32 -14.28 10.47
N ALA A 43 25.60 -13.19 9.77
CA ALA A 43 25.81 -13.17 8.33
C ALA A 43 27.22 -13.61 7.95
N SER A 44 28.18 -12.74 8.21
CA SER A 44 29.62 -12.95 8.09
C SER A 44 30.33 -11.70 8.64
N GLN A 45 31.65 -11.73 8.82
CA GLN A 45 32.40 -10.52 9.21
C GLN A 45 32.24 -9.35 8.22
N ASN A 46 31.87 -9.64 6.97
CA ASN A 46 31.83 -8.68 5.86
C ASN A 46 30.42 -8.42 5.31
N SER A 47 29.38 -8.91 5.98
CA SER A 47 28.00 -8.75 5.51
C SER A 47 27.07 -8.45 6.67
N TYR A 48 26.01 -7.71 6.38
CA TYR A 48 24.93 -7.40 7.31
C TYR A 48 23.75 -8.32 6.99
N HIS A 49 23.12 -8.85 8.03
CA HIS A 49 21.89 -9.62 7.91
C HIS A 49 20.72 -8.71 7.51
N ASP A 50 19.99 -9.03 6.46
CA ASP A 50 18.92 -8.18 5.90
C ASP A 50 17.52 -8.44 6.48
N GLY A 51 17.43 -9.44 7.35
CA GLY A 51 16.21 -9.84 8.06
C GLY A 51 16.46 -10.21 9.53
N ILE A 52 15.55 -10.99 10.08
CA ILE A 52 15.69 -11.64 11.39
C ILE A 52 15.49 -13.15 11.25
N ASP A 53 16.25 -13.92 12.01
CA ASP A 53 16.09 -15.39 12.02
C ASP A 53 15.34 -15.86 13.25
N PHE A 54 14.28 -16.62 13.06
CA PHE A 54 13.61 -17.36 14.13
C PHE A 54 14.17 -18.79 14.21
N SER A 55 14.53 -19.23 15.41
CA SER A 55 15.13 -20.54 15.63
C SER A 55 14.15 -21.68 15.35
N GLY A 56 14.60 -22.71 14.62
CA GLY A 56 13.85 -23.95 14.40
C GLY A 56 14.28 -25.12 15.29
N ALA A 57 15.05 -24.84 16.36
CA ALA A 57 15.55 -25.87 17.26
C ALA A 57 14.43 -26.63 17.99
N ASP A 58 13.35 -25.93 18.35
CA ASP A 58 12.14 -26.53 18.93
C ASP A 58 11.19 -26.96 17.80
N SER A 59 11.06 -28.27 17.59
CA SER A 59 10.18 -28.82 16.55
C SER A 59 8.70 -28.52 16.76
N THR A 60 8.28 -28.18 17.98
CA THR A 60 6.89 -27.83 18.30
C THR A 60 6.52 -26.39 17.91
N LYS A 61 7.52 -25.57 17.51
CA LYS A 61 7.36 -24.14 17.20
C LYS A 61 7.73 -23.79 15.75
N ARG A 62 7.57 -24.73 14.84
CA ARG A 62 7.95 -24.59 13.42
C ARG A 62 6.85 -24.07 12.52
N ASP A 63 5.65 -23.81 13.04
CA ASP A 63 4.61 -23.16 12.27
C ASP A 63 4.98 -21.72 11.96
N VAL A 64 4.91 -21.38 10.68
CA VAL A 64 5.11 -20.02 10.17
C VAL A 64 3.75 -19.43 9.81
N ARG A 65 3.50 -18.19 10.21
CA ARG A 65 2.20 -17.50 10.06
C ARG A 65 2.37 -16.14 9.43
N ALA A 66 1.34 -15.67 8.73
CA ALA A 66 1.29 -14.35 8.14
C ALA A 66 1.40 -13.31 9.25
N THR A 67 2.42 -12.45 9.17
CA THR A 67 2.65 -11.37 10.15
C THR A 67 1.48 -10.39 10.18
N ASN A 68 0.78 -10.23 9.05
CA ASN A 68 -0.41 -9.41 8.94
C ASN A 68 -1.29 -9.89 7.77
N HIS A 69 -2.46 -9.28 7.60
CA HIS A 69 -3.25 -9.41 6.38
C HIS A 69 -2.38 -9.06 5.18
N GLY A 70 -2.39 -9.90 4.14
CA GLY A 70 -1.55 -9.66 2.99
C GLY A 70 -1.97 -10.43 1.75
N ARG A 71 -1.71 -9.85 0.58
CA ARG A 71 -1.82 -10.56 -0.71
C ARG A 71 -0.56 -11.41 -0.91
N VAL A 72 -0.73 -12.65 -1.36
CA VAL A 72 0.41 -13.47 -1.79
C VAL A 72 0.97 -12.93 -3.10
N HIS A 73 2.08 -12.19 -3.01
CA HIS A 73 2.71 -11.54 -4.15
C HIS A 73 3.56 -12.52 -4.96
N LYS A 74 4.38 -13.33 -4.29
CA LYS A 74 5.29 -14.28 -4.93
C LYS A 74 5.44 -15.54 -4.09
N ILE A 75 5.55 -16.68 -4.79
CA ILE A 75 6.04 -17.93 -4.24
C ILE A 75 7.28 -18.32 -5.05
N VAL A 76 8.36 -18.65 -4.36
CA VAL A 76 9.58 -19.21 -4.94
C VAL A 76 9.75 -20.61 -4.40
N LYS A 77 9.96 -21.59 -5.29
CA LYS A 77 10.22 -22.97 -4.89
C LYS A 77 11.72 -23.18 -4.75
N ASN A 78 12.11 -24.04 -3.82
CA ASN A 78 13.50 -24.45 -3.65
C ASN A 78 14.08 -24.95 -4.98
N GLY A 79 15.21 -24.36 -5.40
CA GLY A 79 15.86 -24.67 -6.67
C GLY A 79 15.34 -23.92 -7.91
N ASP A 80 14.28 -23.12 -7.79
CA ASP A 80 13.70 -22.31 -8.88
C ASP A 80 14.28 -20.90 -8.92
N GLY A 81 15.61 -20.80 -9.06
CA GLY A 81 16.31 -19.51 -8.96
C GLY A 81 16.14 -18.87 -7.58
N ASP A 82 16.17 -19.67 -6.52
CA ASP A 82 15.89 -19.23 -5.15
C ASP A 82 17.00 -18.38 -4.51
N HIS A 83 18.19 -18.35 -5.13
CA HIS A 83 19.37 -17.65 -4.63
C HIS A 83 19.75 -18.00 -3.19
N GLY A 84 19.44 -19.23 -2.76
CA GLY A 84 19.70 -19.70 -1.40
C GLY A 84 18.55 -19.45 -0.42
N MET A 85 17.51 -18.70 -0.81
CA MET A 85 16.34 -18.43 0.04
C MET A 85 15.43 -19.65 0.21
N GLY A 86 15.56 -20.67 -0.66
CA GLY A 86 14.76 -21.88 -0.61
C GLY A 86 13.29 -21.65 -0.94
N ASN A 87 12.40 -22.47 -0.37
CA ASN A 87 10.97 -22.20 -0.47
C ASN A 87 10.67 -20.88 0.25
N THR A 88 10.16 -19.92 -0.51
CA THR A 88 9.90 -18.57 -0.02
C THR A 88 8.49 -18.12 -0.39
N VAL A 89 7.81 -17.50 0.56
CA VAL A 89 6.55 -16.77 0.33
C VAL A 89 6.83 -15.29 0.53
N ILE A 90 6.32 -14.44 -0.35
CA ILE A 90 6.37 -12.99 -0.21
C ILE A 90 4.94 -12.47 -0.18
N LEU A 91 4.59 -11.78 0.90
CA LEU A 91 3.30 -11.12 1.06
C LEU A 91 3.45 -9.62 0.87
N GLU A 92 2.48 -9.03 0.19
CA GLU A 92 2.31 -7.58 0.07
C GLU A 92 1.28 -7.11 1.10
N HIS A 93 1.62 -6.03 1.80
CA HIS A 93 0.81 -5.38 2.81
C HIS A 93 0.68 -3.89 2.47
N PHE A 94 -0.34 -3.26 3.04
CA PHE A 94 -0.42 -1.80 3.07
C PHE A 94 -0.57 -1.34 4.51
N THR A 95 0.10 -0.25 4.84
CA THR A 95 -0.02 0.33 6.15
C THR A 95 -1.34 1.10 6.31
N THR A 96 -1.70 1.47 7.54
CA THR A 96 -2.81 2.40 7.83
C THR A 96 -2.62 3.76 7.17
N GLU A 97 -1.39 4.15 6.82
CA GLU A 97 -1.12 5.35 6.01
C GLU A 97 -1.14 5.07 4.50
N GLY A 98 -1.53 3.87 4.07
CA GLY A 98 -1.54 3.44 2.67
C GLY A 98 -0.15 3.10 2.12
N GLN A 99 0.90 3.06 2.95
CA GLN A 99 2.25 2.72 2.48
C GLN A 99 2.34 1.23 2.14
N ARG A 100 2.79 0.91 0.94
CA ARG A 100 3.07 -0.47 0.57
C ARG A 100 4.35 -0.98 1.26
N VAL A 101 4.26 -2.14 1.90
CA VAL A 101 5.40 -2.87 2.45
C VAL A 101 5.26 -4.36 2.17
N CYS A 102 6.36 -5.10 2.11
CA CYS A 102 6.35 -6.52 1.81
C CYS A 102 7.02 -7.32 2.93
N SER A 103 6.49 -8.49 3.25
CA SER A 103 7.14 -9.45 4.15
C SER A 103 7.58 -10.70 3.38
N SER A 104 8.75 -11.23 3.71
CA SER A 104 9.32 -12.45 3.10
C SER A 104 9.51 -13.53 4.15
N TYR A 105 9.13 -14.77 3.82
CA TYR A 105 9.21 -15.94 4.69
C TYR A 105 10.01 -17.02 3.97
N SER A 106 11.28 -17.19 4.34
CA SER A 106 12.23 -18.02 3.61
C SER A 106 12.68 -19.27 4.37
N HIS A 107 13.38 -20.15 3.66
CA HIS A 107 13.87 -21.44 4.10
C HIS A 107 12.77 -22.43 4.53
N LEU A 108 11.54 -22.26 4.06
CA LEU A 108 10.40 -23.09 4.46
C LEU A 108 10.60 -24.55 4.03
N LYS A 109 10.25 -25.50 4.89
CA LYS A 109 10.20 -26.92 4.51
C LYS A 109 9.04 -27.20 3.57
N SER A 110 7.90 -26.58 3.83
CA SER A 110 6.68 -26.68 3.02
C SER A 110 5.91 -25.37 3.05
N ILE A 111 5.11 -25.13 2.00
CA ILE A 111 4.18 -24.00 1.88
C ILE A 111 2.77 -24.59 1.88
N ASP A 112 1.86 -24.01 2.66
CA ASP A 112 0.49 -24.52 2.79
C ASP A 112 -0.31 -24.35 1.50
N ASP A 113 -1.17 -25.33 1.19
CA ASP A 113 -1.99 -25.33 -0.04
C ASP A 113 -2.88 -24.08 -0.15
N GLU A 114 -3.39 -23.57 0.97
CA GLU A 114 -4.17 -22.33 1.00
C GLU A 114 -3.38 -21.15 0.42
N VAL A 115 -2.09 -21.04 0.72
CA VAL A 115 -1.21 -19.99 0.17
C VAL A 115 -1.08 -20.12 -1.34
N TYR A 116 -0.95 -21.34 -1.87
CA TYR A 116 -0.93 -21.59 -3.31
C TYR A 116 -2.25 -21.21 -3.98
N GLU A 117 -3.38 -21.54 -3.36
CA GLU A 117 -4.70 -21.18 -3.90
C GLU A 117 -4.90 -19.66 -3.92
N LYS A 118 -4.49 -18.95 -2.87
CA LYS A 118 -4.49 -17.46 -2.87
C LYS A 118 -3.56 -16.90 -3.94
N TYR A 119 -2.36 -17.46 -4.09
CA TYR A 119 -1.40 -17.01 -5.11
C TYR A 119 -1.90 -17.15 -6.55
N LYS A 120 -2.59 -18.25 -6.87
CA LYS A 120 -3.20 -18.47 -8.19
C LYS A 120 -4.25 -17.40 -8.54
N LYS A 121 -4.88 -16.82 -7.51
CA LYS A 121 -5.95 -15.83 -7.65
C LYS A 121 -5.55 -14.42 -7.22
N ARG A 122 -4.24 -14.15 -7.05
CA ARG A 122 -3.71 -12.87 -6.54
C ARG A 122 -4.10 -11.62 -7.35
N ASN A 123 -4.54 -11.80 -8.60
CA ASN A 123 -5.03 -10.73 -9.47
C ASN A 123 -6.54 -10.47 -9.29
N THR A 124 -7.18 -11.11 -8.32
CA THR A 124 -8.59 -10.88 -8.00
C THR A 124 -8.71 -10.11 -6.68
N PRO A 125 -9.72 -9.23 -6.51
CA PRO A 125 -9.80 -8.36 -5.33
C PRO A 125 -9.97 -9.05 -3.97
N GLN A 126 -10.25 -10.36 -3.93
CA GLN A 126 -10.77 -11.02 -2.73
C GLN A 126 -9.80 -12.03 -2.07
N GLU A 127 -8.56 -12.15 -2.53
CA GLU A 127 -7.72 -13.29 -2.17
C GLU A 127 -6.52 -12.88 -1.31
N TRP A 128 -6.84 -12.33 -0.14
CA TRP A 128 -5.89 -12.02 0.94
C TRP A 128 -5.78 -13.21 1.89
N LEU A 129 -4.59 -13.37 2.47
CA LEU A 129 -4.42 -14.12 3.71
C LEU A 129 -4.77 -13.19 4.87
N THR A 130 -5.42 -13.73 5.90
CA THR A 130 -5.63 -12.97 7.13
C THR A 130 -4.41 -13.07 8.05
N VAL A 131 -4.21 -12.07 8.91
CA VAL A 131 -3.17 -12.13 9.97
C VAL A 131 -3.24 -13.45 10.74
N GLY A 132 -2.09 -14.08 10.97
CA GLY A 132 -2.01 -15.36 11.68
C GLY A 132 -2.36 -16.60 10.84
N THR A 133 -2.80 -16.44 9.59
CA THR A 133 -2.96 -17.56 8.65
C THR A 133 -1.65 -18.31 8.52
N ARG A 134 -1.70 -19.64 8.55
CA ARG A 134 -0.50 -20.47 8.43
C ARG A 134 0.06 -20.37 7.01
N ILE A 135 1.35 -20.06 6.91
CA ILE A 135 2.08 -19.94 5.65
C ILE A 135 2.72 -21.27 5.28
N GLY A 136 3.22 -21.99 6.28
CA GLY A 136 3.92 -23.25 6.07
C GLY A 136 4.66 -23.72 7.32
N GLU A 137 5.58 -24.65 7.10
CA GLU A 137 6.47 -25.20 8.12
C GLU A 137 7.89 -24.69 7.91
N MET A 138 8.53 -24.20 8.97
CA MET A 138 9.93 -23.80 9.00
C MET A 138 10.85 -24.97 8.61
N GLY A 139 11.83 -24.69 7.76
CA GLY A 139 12.76 -25.68 7.23
C GLY A 139 14.19 -25.18 7.20
N GLY A 140 14.97 -25.74 6.29
CA GLY A 140 16.35 -25.33 6.00
C GLY A 140 16.65 -25.38 4.52
N THR A 141 15.63 -25.15 3.68
CA THR A 141 15.77 -25.28 2.23
C THR A 141 16.59 -24.13 1.64
N GLY A 142 17.38 -24.42 0.60
CA GLY A 142 18.11 -23.42 -0.17
C GLY A 142 18.93 -24.05 -1.29
N TYR A 143 19.15 -23.33 -2.39
CA TYR A 143 19.91 -23.79 -3.56
C TYR A 143 19.47 -25.16 -4.09
N GLY A 144 18.16 -25.44 -4.03
CA GLY A 144 17.58 -26.70 -4.47
C GLY A 144 17.80 -27.89 -3.53
N GLN A 145 18.36 -27.68 -2.33
CA GLN A 145 18.58 -28.73 -1.33
C GLN A 145 17.62 -28.57 -0.15
N GLU A 146 17.11 -29.67 0.39
CA GLU A 146 16.10 -29.64 1.47
C GLU A 146 16.68 -29.17 2.83
N HIS A 147 17.98 -29.37 3.02
CA HIS A 147 18.69 -29.14 4.29
C HIS A 147 20.01 -28.39 4.06
N TYR A 148 19.99 -27.40 3.16
CA TYR A 148 21.16 -26.56 2.91
C TYR A 148 21.52 -25.73 4.15
N TRP A 149 20.50 -25.17 4.80
CA TRP A 149 20.63 -24.43 6.04
C TRP A 149 20.21 -25.26 7.24
N GLY A 150 20.65 -24.86 8.44
CA GLY A 150 20.03 -25.32 9.68
C GLY A 150 18.56 -24.93 9.74
N THR A 151 17.73 -25.65 10.51
CA THR A 151 16.29 -25.31 10.55
C THR A 151 16.07 -23.94 11.23
N HIS A 152 15.58 -22.97 10.46
CA HIS A 152 15.23 -21.63 10.92
C HIS A 152 14.27 -20.96 9.91
N LEU A 153 13.64 -19.87 10.32
CA LEU A 153 12.89 -18.98 9.41
C LEU A 153 13.69 -17.70 9.26
N HIS A 154 14.12 -17.39 8.05
CA HIS A 154 14.62 -16.06 7.68
C HIS A 154 13.42 -15.18 7.30
N PHE A 155 13.20 -14.09 8.05
CA PHE A 155 12.08 -13.19 7.89
C PHE A 155 12.53 -11.77 7.57
N GLU A 156 12.01 -11.20 6.49
CA GLU A 156 12.40 -9.86 6.00
C GLU A 156 11.17 -8.97 5.89
N MET A 157 11.38 -7.66 6.10
CA MET A 157 10.45 -6.60 5.68
C MET A 157 11.13 -5.75 4.61
N LYS A 158 10.39 -5.34 3.57
CA LYS A 158 10.95 -4.65 2.38
C LYS A 158 10.03 -3.56 1.85
N THR A 159 10.60 -2.59 1.14
CA THR A 159 9.86 -1.56 0.41
C THR A 159 9.27 -2.04 -0.92
N ASP A 160 9.70 -3.20 -1.42
CA ASP A 160 9.17 -3.83 -2.64
C ASP A 160 9.14 -5.35 -2.49
N CYS A 161 8.26 -6.01 -3.24
CA CYS A 161 7.93 -7.44 -3.09
C CYS A 161 8.85 -8.32 -3.96
N THR A 162 10.15 -8.08 -3.86
CA THR A 162 11.18 -8.80 -4.60
C THR A 162 11.83 -9.88 -3.73
N LEU A 163 12.39 -10.91 -4.39
CA LEU A 163 13.11 -11.97 -3.68
C LEU A 163 14.39 -11.44 -3.03
N GLY A 164 15.10 -10.52 -3.70
CA GLY A 164 16.32 -9.90 -3.17
C GLY A 164 16.10 -8.48 -2.69
N ALA A 165 17.15 -7.67 -2.77
CA ALA A 165 17.13 -6.24 -2.46
C ALA A 165 16.21 -5.43 -3.40
N PRO A 166 15.32 -4.57 -2.88
CA PRO A 166 14.50 -3.67 -3.70
C PRO A 166 15.25 -2.65 -4.56
N THR A 167 16.32 -2.02 -4.06
CA THR A 167 16.91 -0.83 -4.72
C THR A 167 18.28 -1.04 -5.34
N SER A 168 18.78 -2.29 -5.41
CA SER A 168 20.15 -2.56 -5.86
C SER A 168 20.23 -3.14 -7.27
N PRO A 169 21.14 -2.64 -8.13
CA PRO A 169 21.47 -3.30 -9.40
C PRO A 169 22.19 -4.64 -9.20
N SER A 170 22.79 -4.84 -8.02
CA SER A 170 23.34 -6.12 -7.58
C SER A 170 22.31 -6.78 -6.67
N SER A 171 21.59 -7.79 -7.15
CA SER A 171 20.60 -8.46 -6.31
C SER A 171 21.29 -9.12 -5.11
N TYR A 172 20.99 -8.64 -3.91
CA TYR A 172 21.43 -9.22 -2.64
C TYR A 172 20.28 -10.06 -2.05
N TRP A 173 20.59 -11.14 -1.34
CA TRP A 173 19.62 -12.08 -0.75
C TRP A 173 20.14 -12.57 0.60
N GLY A 174 19.38 -12.37 1.67
CA GLY A 174 19.77 -12.69 3.05
C GLY A 174 20.81 -11.74 3.66
N TYR A 175 21.67 -11.13 2.81
CA TYR A 175 22.86 -10.42 3.25
C TYR A 175 23.25 -9.26 2.35
N THR A 176 23.65 -8.13 2.94
CA THR A 176 24.11 -6.93 2.21
C THR A 176 25.52 -6.51 2.64
N PRO A 177 26.33 -5.88 1.76
CA PRO A 177 27.70 -5.47 2.11
C PRO A 177 27.74 -4.22 3.02
N ASN A 178 26.71 -3.36 2.93
CA ASN A 178 26.47 -2.26 3.86
C ASN A 178 25.17 -2.50 4.65
N HIS A 179 24.79 -1.56 5.51
CA HIS A 179 23.56 -1.68 6.28
C HIS A 179 22.34 -1.92 5.37
N PRO A 180 21.44 -2.89 5.68
CA PRO A 180 20.41 -3.35 4.75
C PRO A 180 19.40 -2.26 4.34
N SER A 181 19.20 -1.24 5.19
CA SER A 181 18.30 -0.12 4.89
C SER A 181 18.70 0.67 3.65
N GLY A 182 20.00 0.67 3.28
CA GLY A 182 20.47 1.29 2.04
C GLY A 182 20.03 0.55 0.77
N TYR A 183 19.47 -0.64 0.91
CA TYR A 183 19.08 -1.54 -0.18
C TYR A 183 17.56 -1.77 -0.27
N GLY A 184 16.77 -1.06 0.55
CA GLY A 184 15.30 -1.16 0.58
C GLY A 184 14.76 -2.21 1.55
N TYR A 185 15.61 -2.82 2.37
CA TYR A 185 15.16 -3.63 3.50
C TYR A 185 14.74 -2.73 4.67
N LEU A 186 13.83 -3.25 5.48
CA LEU A 186 13.22 -2.57 6.61
C LEU A 186 13.47 -3.42 7.86
N ASP A 187 13.68 -2.79 9.01
CA ASP A 187 13.87 -3.52 10.27
C ASP A 187 12.55 -4.22 10.67
N PRO A 188 12.49 -5.57 10.69
CA PRO A 188 11.28 -6.28 11.05
C PRO A 188 10.78 -5.95 12.47
N ASN A 189 11.67 -5.59 13.40
CA ASN A 189 11.28 -5.23 14.77
C ASN A 189 10.53 -3.89 14.85
N ALA A 190 10.67 -3.02 13.84
CA ALA A 190 9.88 -1.78 13.78
C ALA A 190 8.42 -2.05 13.40
N TYR A 191 8.13 -3.20 12.77
CA TYR A 191 6.80 -3.62 12.34
C TYR A 191 6.14 -4.55 13.35
N ILE A 192 6.87 -5.54 13.87
CA ILE A 192 6.28 -6.49 14.83
C ILE A 192 5.83 -5.74 16.10
N GLY A 193 4.54 -5.86 16.43
CA GLY A 193 3.93 -5.21 17.60
C GLY A 193 3.45 -3.78 17.36
N SER A 194 3.69 -3.18 16.19
CA SER A 194 3.20 -1.84 15.84
C SER A 194 1.89 -1.87 15.04
N LYS A 195 1.05 -0.86 15.28
CA LYS A 195 -0.24 -0.67 14.62
C LYS A 195 -0.04 -0.08 13.22
N TYR A 196 0.57 -0.84 12.34
CA TYR A 196 0.78 -0.37 10.98
C TYR A 196 -0.16 -0.98 9.95
N ALA A 197 -0.94 -2.05 10.17
CA ALA A 197 -1.73 -2.58 9.06
C ALA A 197 -3.17 -2.10 9.05
N ASP A 198 -3.63 -1.84 7.83
CA ASP A 198 -5.04 -1.71 7.52
C ASP A 198 -5.59 -3.11 7.20
N ASN A 199 -6.78 -3.41 7.70
CA ASN A 199 -7.52 -4.61 7.32
C ASN A 199 -8.56 -4.23 6.27
N PRO A 200 -8.38 -4.63 5.00
CA PRO A 200 -9.39 -4.38 3.98
C PRO A 200 -10.75 -5.03 4.26
N TYR A 201 -10.80 -5.98 5.21
CA TYR A 201 -11.97 -6.76 5.56
C TYR A 201 -12.42 -6.45 6.99
N ASN A 202 -13.37 -5.53 7.12
CA ASN A 202 -14.23 -5.55 8.29
C ASN A 202 -14.99 -6.89 8.32
N SER A 203 -15.08 -7.49 9.50
CA SER A 203 -15.74 -8.78 9.74
C SER A 203 -17.26 -8.77 9.48
N ASP A 204 -17.82 -7.64 9.06
CA ASP A 204 -19.23 -7.48 8.67
C ASP A 204 -19.48 -7.73 7.17
N GLY A 205 -18.44 -8.07 6.40
CA GLY A 205 -18.55 -8.31 4.96
C GLY A 205 -18.70 -7.02 4.14
N SER A 206 -18.59 -5.85 4.76
CA SER A 206 -18.33 -4.61 4.03
C SER A 206 -16.84 -4.61 3.66
N THR A 207 -16.54 -5.01 2.43
CA THR A 207 -15.23 -4.76 1.84
C THR A 207 -14.97 -3.26 1.97
N THR A 208 -13.91 -2.88 2.68
CA THR A 208 -13.47 -1.49 2.69
C THR A 208 -13.04 -1.16 1.25
N LEU A 209 -13.89 -0.44 0.52
CA LEU A 209 -13.78 -0.12 -0.91
C LEU A 209 -12.48 0.65 -1.28
N ILE A 210 -11.61 0.97 -0.31
CA ILE A 210 -10.23 1.48 -0.52
C ILE A 210 -9.43 0.52 -1.40
N TYR A 211 -9.61 -0.79 -1.23
CA TYR A 211 -8.70 -1.80 -1.79
C TYR A 211 -9.02 -2.30 -3.19
N GLN A 212 -10.29 -2.26 -3.62
CA GLN A 212 -10.64 -2.58 -5.01
C GLN A 212 -10.04 -1.54 -5.97
N ALA A 213 -9.93 -0.28 -5.55
CA ALA A 213 -9.29 0.78 -6.31
C ALA A 213 -7.76 0.68 -6.31
N LEU A 214 -7.12 0.33 -5.19
CA LEU A 214 -5.65 0.19 -5.14
C LEU A 214 -5.10 -1.02 -5.91
N MET A 215 -5.93 -2.01 -6.26
CA MET A 215 -5.50 -3.29 -6.87
C MET A 215 -5.85 -3.42 -8.35
N SER A 216 -6.78 -2.60 -8.87
CA SER A 216 -6.95 -2.40 -10.33
C SER A 216 -5.94 -1.40 -10.90
N GLU A 217 -5.25 -0.66 -10.02
CA GLU A 217 -4.35 0.43 -10.39
C GLU A 217 -2.91 -0.01 -10.07
N GLY A 218 -2.06 -0.10 -11.08
CA GLY A 218 -0.62 -0.11 -10.82
C GLY A 218 -0.25 1.17 -10.04
N TYR A 219 0.62 1.04 -9.04
CA TYR A 219 1.03 2.16 -8.19
C TYR A 219 2.55 2.12 -8.03
N PRO A 220 3.19 3.26 -7.70
CA PRO A 220 3.92 4.09 -8.64
C PRO A 220 5.44 3.92 -8.45
N TYR A 221 6.17 3.72 -9.54
CA TYR A 221 7.61 3.99 -9.53
C TYR A 221 7.83 5.50 -9.46
N GLY A 222 8.84 5.92 -8.70
CA GLY A 222 9.22 7.31 -8.55
C GLY A 222 9.42 8.01 -9.90
N ILE A 223 9.01 9.28 -9.95
CA ILE A 223 9.19 10.19 -11.08
C ILE A 223 10.70 10.30 -11.36
N GLY A 224 11.19 9.60 -12.38
CA GLY A 224 12.56 9.78 -12.86
C GLY A 224 13.15 8.56 -13.57
N GLY A 225 13.02 8.54 -14.89
CA GLY A 225 14.04 7.94 -15.76
C GLY A 225 13.80 6.49 -16.16
N GLY A 226 12.85 6.27 -17.06
CA GLY A 226 12.66 4.95 -17.65
C GLY A 226 11.73 4.95 -18.86
N GLY A 227 12.04 5.76 -19.88
CA GLY A 227 11.51 5.64 -21.26
C GLY A 227 10.03 5.23 -21.39
N SER A 228 9.12 5.83 -20.60
CA SER A 228 7.69 5.52 -20.69
C SER A 228 7.16 6.05 -22.03
N PRO A 229 6.34 5.26 -22.76
CA PRO A 229 5.68 5.73 -23.98
C PRO A 229 4.67 6.86 -23.71
N PHE A 230 4.32 7.09 -22.44
CA PHE A 230 3.41 8.14 -22.02
C PHE A 230 4.18 9.45 -21.82
N ASN A 231 3.95 10.39 -22.73
CA ASN A 231 4.70 11.64 -22.82
C ASN A 231 4.07 12.77 -21.97
N LEU A 232 3.33 12.43 -20.92
CA LEU A 232 2.66 13.38 -20.06
C LEU A 232 3.21 13.31 -18.64
N LYS A 233 3.52 14.47 -18.07
CA LYS A 233 3.81 14.65 -16.65
C LYS A 233 2.61 15.25 -15.96
N LEU A 234 2.23 14.66 -14.84
CA LEU A 234 1.12 15.10 -13.99
C LEU A 234 1.65 15.77 -12.73
N ASP A 235 1.10 16.94 -12.40
CA ASP A 235 1.27 17.61 -11.12
C ASP A 235 -0.13 17.92 -10.53
N PHE A 236 -0.33 17.60 -9.25
CA PHE A 236 -1.62 17.70 -8.60
C PHE A 236 -1.47 18.43 -7.27
N ASP A 237 -2.22 19.53 -7.16
CA ASP A 237 -2.17 20.46 -6.03
C ASP A 237 -3.58 20.66 -5.46
N ILE A 238 -3.67 20.86 -4.15
CA ILE A 238 -4.87 21.39 -3.49
C ILE A 238 -4.64 22.88 -3.26
N MET A 239 -5.52 23.74 -3.78
CA MET A 239 -5.36 25.19 -3.70
C MET A 239 -6.47 25.83 -2.89
N ASP A 240 -6.12 26.89 -2.16
CA ASP A 240 -7.08 27.83 -1.59
C ASP A 240 -7.80 28.58 -2.73
N PRO A 241 -9.14 28.49 -2.85
CA PRO A 241 -9.86 29.20 -3.89
C PRO A 241 -9.80 30.73 -3.75
N ALA A 242 -9.55 31.27 -2.55
CA ALA A 242 -9.51 32.70 -2.31
C ALA A 242 -8.13 33.31 -2.61
N THR A 243 -7.06 32.60 -2.24
CA THR A 243 -5.68 33.13 -2.37
C THR A 243 -4.91 32.53 -3.53
N GLY A 244 -5.34 31.39 -4.06
CA GLY A 244 -4.59 30.63 -5.07
C GLY A 244 -3.28 30.05 -4.56
N VAL A 245 -3.11 29.94 -3.23
CA VAL A 245 -1.93 29.34 -2.59
C VAL A 245 -2.16 27.84 -2.42
N GLU A 246 -1.10 27.05 -2.62
CA GLU A 246 -1.11 25.60 -2.42
C GLU A 246 -1.21 25.26 -0.93
N TRP A 247 -2.07 24.29 -0.60
CA TRP A 247 -2.16 23.66 0.70
C TRP A 247 -1.55 22.27 0.64
N VAL A 248 -0.47 22.10 1.41
CA VAL A 248 0.25 20.83 1.50
C VAL A 248 -0.35 19.95 2.61
N ALA A 249 -0.60 18.68 2.28
CA ALA A 249 -1.03 17.66 3.24
C ALA A 249 -0.10 17.60 4.47
N GLY A 250 -0.69 17.42 5.65
CA GLY A 250 0.04 17.40 6.94
C GLY A 250 0.49 18.76 7.48
N GLN A 251 0.49 19.82 6.67
CA GLN A 251 0.75 21.19 7.13
C GLN A 251 -0.53 21.98 7.36
N HIS A 252 -1.60 21.64 6.65
CA HIS A 252 -2.89 22.29 6.74
C HIS A 252 -3.97 21.26 7.11
N ALA A 253 -4.87 21.67 8.00
CA ALA A 253 -6.11 20.95 8.23
C ALA A 253 -7.24 21.65 7.47
N LEU A 254 -8.08 20.85 6.81
CA LEU A 254 -9.26 21.36 6.11
C LEU A 254 -10.43 21.49 7.09
N LYS A 255 -11.42 22.30 6.74
CA LYS A 255 -12.62 22.50 7.56
C LYS A 255 -13.84 21.97 6.82
N PRO A 256 -14.81 21.37 7.51
CA PRO A 256 -16.12 21.08 6.93
C PRO A 256 -16.75 22.34 6.31
N GLY A 257 -17.41 22.18 5.16
CA GLY A 257 -17.99 23.27 4.37
C GLY A 257 -16.98 24.14 3.63
N GLN A 258 -15.67 23.96 3.85
CA GLN A 258 -14.64 24.67 3.10
C GLN A 258 -14.68 24.24 1.63
N ILE A 259 -14.45 25.18 0.72
CA ILE A 259 -14.27 24.88 -0.70
C ILE A 259 -12.77 24.83 -0.98
N VAL A 260 -12.33 23.82 -1.73
CA VAL A 260 -10.96 23.68 -2.22
C VAL A 260 -10.96 23.62 -3.74
N ASN A 261 -9.87 24.09 -4.35
CA ASN A 261 -9.60 23.91 -5.77
C ASN A 261 -8.64 22.72 -5.94
N LEU A 262 -9.13 21.64 -6.55
CA LEU A 262 -8.33 20.50 -6.98
C LEU A 262 -7.69 20.88 -8.32
N LYS A 263 -6.42 21.25 -8.30
CA LYS A 263 -5.71 21.76 -9.47
C LYS A 263 -4.81 20.67 -10.04
N VAL A 264 -4.95 20.43 -11.34
CA VAL A 264 -4.11 19.50 -12.09
C VAL A 264 -3.37 20.26 -13.16
N GLN A 265 -2.05 20.08 -13.22
CA GLN A 265 -1.24 20.52 -14.35
C GLN A 265 -0.72 19.30 -15.11
N VAL A 266 -1.04 19.26 -16.40
CA VAL A 266 -0.56 18.24 -17.34
C VAL A 266 0.47 18.88 -18.25
N LYS A 267 1.64 18.25 -18.41
CA LYS A 267 2.72 18.74 -19.27
C LYS A 267 3.15 17.69 -20.28
N ALA A 268 3.26 18.06 -21.55
CA ALA A 268 3.91 17.22 -22.55
C ALA A 268 5.43 17.36 -22.47
N GLU A 269 6.21 16.27 -22.37
CA GLU A 269 7.66 16.37 -22.09
C GLU A 269 8.55 16.39 -23.33
N ASN A 270 8.30 15.52 -24.31
CA ASN A 270 9.21 15.19 -25.40
C ASN A 270 8.62 15.50 -26.78
N ASP A 271 7.37 15.13 -27.02
CA ASP A 271 6.66 15.33 -28.30
C ASP A 271 5.26 15.96 -28.12
N ASN A 272 4.57 16.26 -29.23
CA ASN A 272 3.19 16.71 -29.20
C ASN A 272 2.28 15.56 -28.76
N THR A 273 1.39 15.77 -27.79
CA THR A 273 0.52 14.71 -27.28
C THR A 273 -0.33 14.06 -28.37
N THR A 274 -0.70 14.79 -29.42
CA THR A 274 -1.42 14.25 -30.59
C THR A 274 -0.70 13.08 -31.29
N ALA A 275 0.64 13.03 -31.24
CA ALA A 275 1.41 11.93 -31.83
C ALA A 275 1.31 10.62 -31.04
N HIS A 276 0.87 10.70 -29.78
CA HIS A 276 0.68 9.57 -28.87
C HIS A 276 -0.80 9.17 -28.75
N MET A 277 -1.71 9.95 -29.33
CA MET A 277 -3.12 9.61 -29.38
C MET A 277 -3.39 8.54 -30.43
N ARG A 278 -4.35 7.65 -30.17
CA ARG A 278 -4.84 6.72 -31.20
C ARG A 278 -5.47 7.50 -32.36
N PRO A 279 -5.42 6.96 -33.60
CA PRO A 279 -6.09 7.58 -34.74
C PRO A 279 -7.57 7.88 -34.46
N GLY A 280 -7.98 9.13 -34.66
CA GLY A 280 -9.36 9.59 -34.40
C GLY A 280 -9.67 9.96 -32.95
N ARG A 281 -8.67 9.94 -32.05
CA ARG A 281 -8.77 10.47 -30.69
C ARG A 281 -7.99 11.76 -30.56
N ASP A 282 -8.54 12.72 -29.83
CA ASP A 282 -7.95 14.03 -29.61
C ASP A 282 -8.15 14.55 -28.19
N ARG A 283 -8.50 13.69 -27.24
CA ARG A 283 -8.82 14.06 -25.85
C ARG A 283 -8.05 13.23 -24.84
N ILE A 284 -7.59 13.91 -23.80
CA ILE A 284 -7.03 13.33 -22.59
C ILE A 284 -8.08 13.49 -21.51
N GLU A 285 -8.43 12.41 -20.84
CA GLU A 285 -9.34 12.39 -19.70
C GLU A 285 -8.56 12.68 -18.42
N VAL A 286 -9.11 13.53 -17.56
CA VAL A 286 -8.56 13.82 -16.23
C VAL A 286 -9.64 13.53 -15.20
N ASP A 287 -9.49 12.44 -14.48
CA ASP A 287 -10.48 11.96 -13.51
C ASP A 287 -10.06 12.30 -12.10
N TYR A 288 -10.95 12.95 -11.36
CA TYR A 288 -10.76 13.34 -9.99
C TYR A 288 -11.47 12.34 -9.08
N TYR A 289 -10.76 11.87 -8.05
CA TYR A 289 -11.31 10.96 -7.05
C TYR A 289 -11.11 11.53 -5.65
N VAL A 290 -12.05 11.21 -4.77
CA VAL A 290 -11.99 11.54 -3.34
C VAL A 290 -12.20 10.31 -2.47
N TRP A 291 -11.57 10.28 -1.31
CA TRP A 291 -11.85 9.30 -0.28
C TRP A 291 -12.01 9.98 1.08
N THR A 292 -13.10 9.66 1.80
CA THR A 292 -13.55 10.39 3.00
C THR A 292 -13.27 9.64 4.31
N GLY A 293 -12.29 8.74 4.33
CA GLY A 293 -11.97 7.95 5.53
C GLY A 293 -12.83 6.70 5.74
N SER A 294 -13.92 6.55 5.00
CA SER A 294 -14.79 5.36 5.04
C SER A 294 -15.28 5.02 3.63
N GLY A 295 -15.49 3.73 3.35
CA GLY A 295 -15.80 3.28 1.99
C GLY A 295 -14.59 3.38 1.07
N GLY A 296 -14.77 3.70 -0.21
CA GLY A 296 -13.70 3.69 -1.21
C GLY A 296 -13.66 4.96 -2.01
N TRP A 297 -12.77 4.98 -3.00
CA TRP A 297 -12.62 6.13 -3.87
C TRP A 297 -13.93 6.42 -4.61
N THR A 298 -14.42 7.63 -4.41
CA THR A 298 -15.61 8.15 -5.08
C THR A 298 -15.14 9.02 -6.24
N PHE A 299 -15.61 8.69 -7.44
CA PHE A 299 -15.42 9.53 -8.61
C PHE A 299 -16.12 10.88 -8.39
N LEU A 300 -15.37 11.97 -8.56
CA LEU A 300 -15.87 13.33 -8.43
C LEU A 300 -16.31 13.91 -9.77
N SER A 301 -15.38 13.92 -10.73
CA SER A 301 -15.54 14.62 -12.00
C SER A 301 -14.52 14.10 -13.01
N ARG A 302 -14.88 14.18 -14.29
CA ARG A 302 -13.97 14.02 -15.43
C ARG A 302 -13.85 15.35 -16.15
N GLN A 303 -12.62 15.74 -16.48
CA GLN A 303 -12.32 16.86 -17.37
C GLN A 303 -11.67 16.34 -18.64
N TYR A 304 -11.76 17.12 -19.72
CA TYR A 304 -11.22 16.75 -21.02
C TYR A 304 -10.26 17.80 -21.53
N ILE A 305 -9.02 17.41 -21.77
CA ILE A 305 -8.02 18.26 -22.40
C ILE A 305 -7.91 17.86 -23.86
N GLN A 306 -8.07 18.81 -24.79
CA GLN A 306 -7.78 18.54 -26.19
C GLN A 306 -6.28 18.30 -26.35
N ALA A 307 -5.87 17.16 -26.90
CA ALA A 307 -4.46 16.81 -27.12
C ALA A 307 -3.73 17.85 -27.99
N THR A 308 -4.46 18.51 -28.90
CA THR A 308 -3.96 19.63 -29.71
C THR A 308 -3.57 20.86 -28.88
N ASN A 309 -4.10 20.99 -27.67
CA ASN A 309 -3.74 22.05 -26.72
C ASN A 309 -2.47 21.72 -25.91
N LEU A 310 -1.86 20.54 -26.10
CA LEU A 310 -0.63 20.11 -25.44
C LEU A 310 0.47 19.80 -26.47
N PRO A 311 1.04 20.84 -27.13
CA PRO A 311 2.23 20.67 -27.96
C PRO A 311 3.44 20.24 -27.11
N SER A 312 4.53 19.80 -27.74
CA SER A 312 5.77 19.44 -27.02
C SER A 312 6.22 20.57 -26.09
N GLY A 313 6.46 20.24 -24.81
CA GLY A 313 6.78 21.20 -23.74
C GLY A 313 5.59 21.99 -23.20
N GLY A 314 4.42 21.90 -23.84
CA GLY A 314 3.19 22.59 -23.48
C GLY A 314 2.64 22.12 -22.15
N THR A 315 1.94 23.02 -21.46
CA THR A 315 1.26 22.75 -20.18
C THR A 315 -0.20 23.13 -20.30
N HIS A 316 -1.07 22.35 -19.68
CA HIS A 316 -2.49 22.63 -19.54
C HIS A 316 -2.86 22.50 -18.06
N THR A 317 -3.78 23.34 -17.59
CA THR A 317 -4.20 23.32 -16.19
C THR A 317 -5.71 23.18 -16.11
N GLU A 318 -6.15 22.21 -15.33
CA GLU A 318 -7.55 22.00 -14.97
C GLU A 318 -7.76 22.30 -13.49
N THR A 319 -8.96 22.74 -13.13
CA THR A 319 -9.31 23.00 -11.74
C THR A 319 -10.75 22.61 -11.47
N VAL A 320 -10.95 21.73 -10.48
CA VAL A 320 -12.26 21.29 -10.02
C VAL A 320 -12.48 21.78 -8.60
N GLN A 321 -13.64 22.38 -8.31
CA GLN A 321 -14.01 22.74 -6.95
C GLN A 321 -14.60 21.56 -6.20
N TYR A 322 -14.20 21.39 -4.94
CA TYR A 322 -14.77 20.40 -4.04
C TYR A 322 -15.11 21.04 -2.69
N THR A 323 -16.30 20.75 -2.17
CA THR A 323 -16.73 21.20 -0.84
C THR A 323 -16.51 20.08 0.16
N ILE A 324 -15.74 20.36 1.21
CA ILE A 324 -15.41 19.38 2.25
C ILE A 324 -16.70 19.00 3.00
N PRO A 325 -17.07 17.70 3.04
CA PRO A 325 -18.29 17.27 3.72
C PRO A 325 -18.14 17.34 5.24
N ASP A 326 -19.27 17.40 5.93
CA ASP A 326 -19.33 17.26 7.39
C ASP A 326 -19.09 15.81 7.84
N GLY A 327 -18.69 15.65 9.11
CA GLY A 327 -18.67 14.34 9.79
C GLY A 327 -17.51 13.42 9.42
N ILE A 328 -16.49 13.92 8.72
CA ILE A 328 -15.29 13.16 8.35
C ILE A 328 -14.06 13.67 9.10
N SER A 329 -13.12 12.78 9.42
CA SER A 329 -11.88 13.13 10.13
C SER A 329 -10.68 13.26 9.19
N THR A 330 -10.74 12.61 8.03
CA THR A 330 -9.68 12.59 7.01
C THR A 330 -10.31 12.66 5.63
N LEU A 331 -9.55 13.22 4.69
CA LEU A 331 -9.93 13.31 3.29
C LEU A 331 -8.72 13.14 2.40
N SER A 332 -8.80 12.27 1.41
CA SER A 332 -7.74 12.05 0.43
C SER A 332 -8.23 12.36 -0.98
N PHE A 333 -7.32 12.88 -1.81
CA PHE A 333 -7.57 13.15 -3.21
C PHE A 333 -6.53 12.45 -4.09
N LYS A 334 -6.95 12.05 -5.29
CA LYS A 334 -6.05 11.61 -6.36
C LYS A 334 -6.66 11.90 -7.72
N VAL A 335 -5.81 11.89 -8.75
CA VAL A 335 -6.20 12.13 -10.13
C VAL A 335 -5.64 11.03 -11.03
N LYS A 336 -6.45 10.55 -11.98
CA LYS A 336 -5.99 9.72 -13.10
C LYS A 336 -5.93 10.58 -14.35
N ILE A 337 -4.91 10.40 -15.18
CA ILE A 337 -4.93 10.87 -16.57
C ILE A 337 -5.01 9.68 -17.51
N ASP A 338 -5.82 9.78 -18.56
CA ASP A 338 -6.03 8.67 -19.50
C ASP A 338 -6.16 9.19 -20.93
N ALA A 339 -5.67 8.42 -21.90
CA ALA A 339 -5.80 8.70 -23.32
C ALA A 339 -7.01 7.95 -23.93
N GLU A 340 -8.23 8.18 -23.41
CA GLU A 340 -9.53 7.70 -23.93
C GLU A 340 -9.70 6.21 -24.32
N ASP A 341 -8.76 5.30 -24.02
CA ASP A 341 -8.91 3.86 -24.30
C ASP A 341 -7.92 2.94 -23.54
N GLU A 342 -8.36 2.48 -22.36
CA GLU A 342 -7.71 1.53 -21.42
C GLU A 342 -7.22 0.21 -22.08
N ALA A 343 -7.74 -0.20 -23.24
CA ALA A 343 -7.46 -1.54 -23.78
C ALA A 343 -6.07 -1.73 -24.43
N TYR A 344 -5.26 -0.68 -24.63
CA TYR A 344 -3.90 -0.79 -25.21
C TYR A 344 -2.76 -0.51 -24.23
N GLU A 345 -3.03 0.07 -23.07
CA GLU A 345 -1.97 0.52 -22.18
C GLU A 345 -1.62 -0.60 -21.19
N ALA A 346 -0.73 -1.49 -21.59
CA ALA A 346 -0.32 -2.63 -20.75
C ALA A 346 0.41 -2.24 -19.45
N ASN A 347 0.61 -0.94 -19.17
CA ASN A 347 1.36 -0.40 -18.04
C ASN A 347 0.62 0.77 -17.34
N GLU A 348 -0.69 0.68 -17.07
CA GLU A 348 -1.52 1.76 -16.47
C GLU A 348 -1.12 2.20 -15.04
N GLY A 349 0.02 1.73 -14.52
CA GLY A 349 0.45 2.02 -13.16
C GLY A 349 1.10 3.38 -12.95
N ASP A 350 1.38 4.12 -14.02
CA ASP A 350 2.05 5.44 -13.98
C ASP A 350 1.11 6.62 -14.30
N ASN A 351 -0.15 6.36 -14.60
CA ASN A 351 -1.15 7.37 -14.98
C ASN A 351 -1.87 8.05 -13.79
N TRP A 352 -1.41 7.79 -12.56
CA TRP A 352 -2.02 8.30 -11.33
C TRP A 352 -1.16 9.37 -10.67
N SER A 353 -1.81 10.39 -10.11
CA SER A 353 -1.17 11.33 -9.20
C SER A 353 -0.78 10.63 -7.90
N ARG A 354 0.10 11.27 -7.13
CA ARG A 354 0.24 10.96 -5.71
C ARG A 354 -1.10 11.16 -4.98
N VAL A 355 -1.29 10.43 -3.89
CA VAL A 355 -2.43 10.61 -2.99
C VAL A 355 -2.10 11.72 -1.99
N GLU A 356 -2.96 12.72 -1.91
CA GLU A 356 -2.83 13.83 -0.97
C GLU A 356 -3.87 13.67 0.15
N THR A 357 -3.44 13.49 1.40
CA THR A 357 -4.32 13.19 2.55
C THR A 357 -4.29 14.31 3.58
N PHE A 358 -5.47 14.87 3.89
CA PHE A 358 -5.65 15.96 4.84
C PHE A 358 -6.42 15.50 6.06
N SER A 359 -6.02 16.02 7.22
CA SER A 359 -6.83 15.97 8.44
C SER A 359 -7.93 17.03 8.37
N ILE A 360 -9.09 16.74 8.95
CA ILE A 360 -10.19 17.69 9.08
C ILE A 360 -10.19 18.29 10.49
N ASP A 361 -10.08 19.61 10.57
CA ASP A 361 -10.18 20.37 11.81
C ASP A 361 -11.64 20.42 12.28
N LEU A 362 -11.93 19.68 13.35
CA LEU A 362 -13.23 19.62 14.00
C LEU A 362 -13.33 20.56 15.23
N SER A 363 -12.28 21.33 15.53
CA SER A 363 -12.23 22.18 16.73
C SER A 363 -13.33 23.24 16.77
N TRP A 364 -13.84 23.65 15.60
CA TRP A 364 -14.94 24.62 15.48
C TRP A 364 -16.30 24.10 15.99
N LEU A 365 -16.46 22.79 16.19
CA LEU A 365 -17.68 22.19 16.77
C LEU A 365 -17.73 22.30 18.31
N ILE A 366 -16.58 22.53 18.97
CA ILE A 366 -16.47 22.56 20.42
C ILE A 366 -17.36 23.64 21.07
N PRO A 367 -17.43 24.89 20.55
CA PRO A 367 -18.27 25.93 21.15
C PRO A 367 -19.77 25.64 21.05
N ILE A 368 -20.22 24.94 20.00
CA ILE A 368 -21.64 24.60 19.80
C ILE A 368 -22.06 23.52 20.79
N LEU A 369 -21.18 22.54 21.07
CA LEU A 369 -21.46 21.49 22.05
C LEU A 369 -21.63 22.06 23.46
N ASN A 370 -20.80 23.05 23.84
CA ASN A 370 -20.89 23.68 25.15
C ASN A 370 -22.20 24.46 25.35
N LEU A 371 -22.76 25.03 24.29
CA LEU A 371 -24.05 25.74 24.31
C LEU A 371 -25.28 24.83 24.39
N LEU A 372 -25.13 23.54 24.09
CA LEU A 372 -26.20 22.55 24.17
C LEU A 372 -26.18 21.76 25.49
N LEU A 373 -25.10 21.89 26.27
CA LEU A 373 -24.91 21.25 27.57
C LEU A 373 -25.22 22.18 28.75
N ASP A 374 -25.37 23.48 28.48
CA ASP A 374 -25.93 24.50 29.39
C ASP A 374 -27.44 24.70 29.10
#